data_AF-A0A7W8KQP9-F1
#
_entry.id   AF-A0A7W8KQP9-F1
#
_cell.length_a   1.000
_cell.length_b   1.000
_cell.length_c   1.000
_cell.angle_alpha   90.00
_cell.angle_beta   90.00
_cell.angle_gamma   90.00
#
_symmetry.space_group_name_H-M   'P 1'
#
loop_
_entity.id
_entity.type
_entity.pdbx_description
1 polymer ?
#
loop_
_entity_poly.entity_id
_entity_poly.type
_entity_poly.pdbx_seq_one_letter_code
_entity_poly.pdbx_strand_id
1 'polypeptide(L)' 'MKIHLLIPAVAATLVLGGCVVTPPTVRPAYVAPPGVVYVEPTYVSPGPGYVWEYHAHYGWGWHHPQYGWHRGWR' A
#
# COMPACT_ATOMS: atom_id res chain seq x y z
N MET A 1 19.89 -44.98 -6.69
CA MET A 1 20.14 -44.00 -5.61
C MET A 1 20.68 -42.70 -6.22
N LYS A 2 19.81 -41.79 -6.69
CA LYS A 2 20.25 -40.51 -7.29
C LYS A 2 19.15 -39.43 -7.29
N ILE A 3 18.16 -39.55 -6.40
CA ILE A 3 17.04 -38.60 -6.28
C ILE A 3 17.07 -37.89 -4.92
N HIS A 4 17.56 -38.55 -3.87
CA HIS A 4 17.62 -37.99 -2.50
C HIS A 4 18.59 -36.81 -2.34
N LEU A 5 19.49 -36.57 -3.29
CA LEU A 5 20.49 -35.49 -3.26
C LEU A 5 19.98 -34.17 -3.85
N LEU A 6 18.88 -34.18 -4.60
CA LEU A 6 18.30 -32.98 -5.24
C LEU A 6 17.38 -32.20 -4.29
N ILE A 7 16.82 -32.87 -3.28
CA ILE A 7 15.84 -32.32 -2.33
C ILE A 7 16.44 -31.19 -1.47
N PRO A 8 17.62 -31.31 -0.83
CA PRO A 8 18.14 -30.24 0.01
C PRO A 8 18.61 -29.02 -0.80
N ALA A 9 19.07 -29.22 -2.03
CA ALA A 9 19.53 -28.15 -2.90
C ALA A 9 18.38 -27.23 -3.34
N VAL A 10 17.22 -27.81 -3.68
CA VAL A 10 16.02 -27.04 -4.06
C VAL A 10 15.41 -26.31 -2.85
N ALA A 11 15.46 -26.92 -1.67
CA ALA A 11 15.00 -26.29 -0.44
C ALA A 11 15.83 -25.05 -0.07
N ALA A 12 17.16 -25.10 -0.27
CA ALA A 12 18.05 -23.97 0.01
C ALA A 12 17.78 -22.74 -0.89
N THR A 13 17.44 -22.96 -2.17
CA THR A 13 17.13 -21.85 -3.11
C THR A 13 15.84 -21.10 -2.77
N LEU A 14 14.85 -21.77 -2.17
CA LEU A 14 13.59 -21.16 -1.76
C LEU A 14 13.75 -20.26 -0.53
N VAL A 15 14.62 -20.63 0.41
CA VAL A 15 14.88 -19.86 1.64
C VAL A 15 15.70 -18.59 1.36
N LEU A 16 16.60 -18.64 0.39
CA LEU A 16 17.52 -17.54 0.08
C LEU A 16 17.03 -16.60 -1.04
N GLY A 17 16.02 -16.99 -1.82
CA GLY A 17 15.58 -16.26 -3.03
C GLY A 17 14.54 -15.16 -2.84
N GLY A 18 14.19 -14.81 -1.59
CA GLY A 18 12.93 -14.12 -1.30
C GLY A 18 12.97 -12.62 -1.04
N CYS A 19 14.02 -11.87 -1.41
CA CYS A 19 13.97 -10.41 -1.27
C CYS A 19 13.26 -9.80 -2.49
N VAL A 20 11.92 -9.81 -2.48
CA VAL A 20 11.13 -9.03 -3.44
C VAL A 20 11.20 -7.56 -3.06
N VAL A 21 11.85 -6.75 -3.88
CA VAL A 21 11.81 -5.29 -3.76
C VAL A 21 10.51 -4.82 -4.38
N THR A 22 9.60 -4.32 -3.56
CA THR A 22 8.38 -3.66 -4.03
C THR A 22 8.78 -2.37 -4.73
N PRO A 23 8.40 -2.14 -6.00
CA PRO A 23 8.73 -0.89 -6.68
C PRO A 23 8.13 0.30 -5.91
N PRO A 24 8.82 1.45 -5.88
CA PRO A 24 8.28 2.65 -5.28
C PRO A 24 6.97 2.97 -5.98
N THR A 25 5.86 2.90 -5.23
CA THR A 25 4.57 3.32 -5.74
C THR A 25 4.64 4.82 -5.95
N VAL A 26 4.72 5.26 -7.22
CA VAL A 26 4.53 6.66 -7.59
C VAL A 26 3.11 7.02 -7.21
N ARG A 27 2.95 7.64 -6.04
CA ARG A 27 1.65 8.15 -5.61
C ARG A 27 1.34 9.35 -6.49
N PRO A 28 0.12 9.48 -7.06
CA PRO A 28 -0.29 10.71 -7.70
C PRO A 28 -0.02 11.88 -6.76
N ALA A 29 0.62 12.94 -7.26
CA ALA A 29 0.70 14.20 -6.53
C ALA A 29 -0.75 14.69 -6.36
N TYR A 30 -1.32 14.48 -5.18
CA TYR A 30 -2.72 14.73 -4.97
C TYR A 30 -2.96 16.24 -4.92
N VAL A 31 -3.82 16.73 -5.81
CA VAL A 31 -4.12 18.16 -5.93
C VAL A 31 -5.27 18.48 -5.00
N ALA A 32 -5.04 19.39 -4.05
CA ALA A 32 -6.10 19.90 -3.21
C ALA A 32 -7.13 20.69 -4.05
N PRO A 33 -8.44 20.56 -3.76
CA PRO A 33 -9.44 21.42 -4.38
C PRO A 33 -9.15 22.92 -4.16
N PRO A 34 -9.64 23.83 -5.03
CA PRO A 34 -9.47 25.26 -4.83
C PRO A 34 -9.93 25.71 -3.44
N GLY A 35 -9.10 26.50 -2.76
CA GLY A 35 -9.39 27.00 -1.41
C GLY A 35 -9.13 26.00 -0.28
N VAL A 36 -8.69 24.77 -0.59
CA VAL A 36 -8.29 23.76 0.41
C VAL A 36 -6.77 23.67 0.44
N VAL A 37 -6.19 23.78 1.64
CA VAL A 37 -4.76 23.53 1.84
C VAL A 37 -4.53 22.03 1.89
N TYR A 38 -3.52 21.55 1.17
CA TYR A 38 -3.05 20.18 1.30
C TYR A 38 -2.48 19.94 2.70
N VAL A 39 -2.98 18.91 3.37
CA VAL A 39 -2.42 18.44 4.65
C VAL A 39 -1.89 17.04 4.42
N GLU A 40 -0.63 16.81 4.76
CA GLU A 40 -0.01 15.49 4.62
C GLU A 40 -0.64 14.44 5.55
N PRO A 41 -0.56 13.14 5.20
CA PRO A 41 -1.10 12.08 6.06
C PRO A 41 -0.47 12.10 7.46
N THR A 42 -1.31 12.24 8.48
CA THR A 42 -0.89 12.20 9.90
C THR A 42 -0.85 10.79 10.48
N TYR A 43 -1.25 9.78 9.70
CA TYR A 43 -1.26 8.38 10.09
C TYR A 43 -1.09 7.47 8.87
N VAL A 44 -0.64 6.24 9.13
CA VAL A 44 -0.30 5.25 8.09
C VAL A 44 -1.49 4.91 7.20
N SER A 45 -1.20 4.55 5.94
CA SER A 45 -2.21 4.01 5.03
C SER A 45 -2.78 2.70 5.60
N PRO A 46 -4.12 2.51 5.59
CA PRO A 46 -4.75 1.28 6.10
C PRO A 46 -4.35 0.03 5.32
N GLY A 47 -3.96 0.19 4.05
CA GLY A 47 -3.54 -0.91 3.19
C GLY A 47 -3.41 -0.52 1.72
N PRO A 48 -3.15 -1.50 0.84
CA PRO A 48 -3.13 -1.30 -0.60
C PRO A 48 -4.45 -0.70 -1.11
N GLY A 49 -4.36 0.19 -2.10
CA GLY A 49 -5.53 0.81 -2.75
C GLY A 49 -6.11 2.02 -2.03
N TYR A 50 -5.73 2.29 -0.78
CA TYR A 50 -6.12 3.52 -0.09
C TYR A 50 -5.34 4.73 -0.62
N VAL A 51 -6.07 5.78 -0.98
CA VAL A 51 -5.54 7.06 -1.44
C VAL A 51 -5.82 8.15 -0.41
N TRP A 52 -4.92 9.13 -0.32
CA TRP A 52 -5.10 10.26 0.58
C TRP A 52 -5.90 11.34 -0.16
N GLU A 53 -7.12 11.60 0.29
CA GLU A 53 -8.14 12.33 -0.44
C GLU A 53 -8.86 13.33 0.48
N TYR A 54 -9.35 14.43 -0.09
CA TYR A 54 -10.09 15.45 0.64
C TYR A 54 -11.59 15.11 0.68
N HIS A 55 -12.13 14.98 1.89
CA HIS A 55 -13.56 14.88 2.16
C HIS A 55 -14.13 16.25 2.52
N ALA A 56 -15.22 16.68 1.90
CA ALA A 56 -15.79 18.01 2.13
C ALA A 56 -16.17 18.29 3.60
N HIS A 57 -16.74 17.29 4.29
CA HIS A 57 -17.14 17.42 5.70
C HIS A 57 -16.03 17.13 6.72
N TYR A 58 -15.18 16.13 6.48
CA TYR A 58 -14.20 15.64 7.47
C TYR A 58 -12.75 16.05 7.18
N GLY A 59 -12.48 16.68 6.04
CA GLY A 59 -11.14 17.07 5.60
C GLY A 59 -10.35 15.91 5.02
N TRP A 60 -9.02 15.91 5.23
CA TRP A 60 -8.11 14.94 4.63
C TRP A 60 -8.16 13.57 5.31
N GLY A 61 -8.34 12.51 4.51
CA GLY A 61 -8.42 11.13 5.01
C GLY A 61 -8.07 10.08 3.95
N TRP A 62 -8.04 8.82 4.38
CA TRP A 62 -7.84 7.70 3.46
C TRP A 62 -9.17 7.24 2.86
N HIS A 63 -9.24 7.18 1.53
CA HIS A 63 -10.38 6.69 0.79
C HIS A 63 -9.98 5.47 -0.05
N HIS A 64 -10.83 4.45 -0.08
CA HIS A 64 -10.68 3.28 -0.95
C HIS A 64 -11.88 3.22 -1.90
N PRO A 65 -11.69 3.08 -3.23
CA PRO A 65 -12.80 3.12 -4.18
C PRO A 65 -13.84 2.01 -3.97
N GLN A 66 -13.45 0.88 -3.38
CA GLN A 66 -14.38 -0.23 -3.08
C GLN A 66 -14.88 -0.26 -1.62
N TYR A 67 -14.13 0.30 -0.67
CA TYR A 67 -14.44 0.20 0.77
C TYR A 67 -14.87 1.53 1.38
N GLY A 68 -14.82 2.61 0.61
CA GLY A 68 -15.14 3.96 1.04
C GLY A 68 -14.06 4.53 1.95
N TRP A 69 -14.48 5.46 2.81
CA TRP A 69 -13.58 6.20 3.68
C TRP A 69 -13.17 5.42 4.93
N HIS A 70 -11.90 5.53 5.27
CA HIS A 70 -11.37 5.01 6.52
C HIS A 70 -11.92 5.79 7.73
N ARG A 71 -11.93 5.17 8.91
CA ARG A 71 -12.52 5.72 10.16
C ARG A 71 -14.04 5.96 10.13
N GLY A 72 -14.76 5.33 9.21
CA GLY A 72 -16.22 5.35 9.18
C GLY A 72 -16.84 6.66 8.71
N TRP A 73 -16.07 7.48 7.98
CA TRP A 73 -16.59 8.70 7.36
C TRP A 73 -17.60 8.32 6.25
N ARG A 74 -18.67 9.10 6.10
CA ARG A 74 -19.74 8.90 5.13
C ARG A 74 -20.16 10.23 4.52
#